data_AF-A0A2S6S6U4-F1
#
_entry.id   AF-A0A2S6S6U4-F1
#
_cell.length_a   1.000
_cell.length_b   1.000
_cell.length_c   1.000
_cell.angle_alpha   90.00
_cell.angle_beta   90.00
_cell.angle_gamma   90.00
#
_symmetry.space_group_name_H-M   'P 1'
#
loop_
_entity.id
_entity.type
_entity.pdbx_description
1 polymer ?
#
loop_
_entity_poly.entity_id
_entity_poly.type
_entity_poly.pdbx_seq_one_letter_code
_entity_poly.pdbx_strand_id
1 'polypeptide(L)'
;MIKVILFSLVFLFASHAYSEVDNDQWQDTGETYVDLINQGFEVKGYDMTNFKDEMGNLYLFFVTVLQKNKVVYECQEYQVFDNTMDTISLTFVCRKLVKPYKKGLKT
;
A
#
# COMPACT_ATOMS: atom_id res chain seq x y z
N MET A 1 -38.81 32.15 -2.32
CA MET A 1 -37.76 32.25 -3.37
C MET A 1 -36.35 32.03 -2.83
N ILE A 2 -35.88 32.77 -1.82
CA ILE A 2 -34.49 32.64 -1.29
C ILE A 2 -34.12 31.20 -0.89
N LYS A 3 -35.01 30.45 -0.22
CA LYS A 3 -34.74 29.05 0.17
C LYS A 3 -34.52 28.12 -1.03
N VAL A 4 -35.21 28.37 -2.14
CA VAL A 4 -35.07 27.58 -3.38
C VAL A 4 -33.74 27.90 -4.06
N ILE A 5 -33.36 29.19 -4.09
CA ILE A 5 -32.06 29.63 -4.63
C ILE A 5 -30.91 29.02 -3.82
N LEU A 6 -31.01 29.03 -2.49
CA LEU A 6 -29.99 28.46 -1.60
C LEU A 6 -29.83 26.94 -1.84
N PHE A 7 -30.95 26.24 -2.01
CA PHE A 7 -30.96 24.81 -2.29
C PHE A 7 -30.32 24.48 -3.65
N SER A 8 -30.62 25.25 -4.70
CA SER A 8 -30.00 25.09 -6.02
C SER A 8 -28.49 25.36 -5.98
N LEU A 9 -28.05 26.33 -5.17
CA LEU A 9 -26.62 26.63 -5.00
C LEU A 9 -25.87 25.43 -4.41
N VAL A 10 -26.42 24.79 -3.38
CA VAL A 10 -25.81 23.62 -2.72
C VAL A 10 -25.61 22.46 -3.70
N PHE A 11 -26.61 22.19 -4.56
CA PHE A 11 -26.51 21.14 -5.57
C PHE A 11 -25.42 21.41 -6.63
N LEU A 12 -25.22 22.68 -7.01
CA LEU A 12 -24.17 23.06 -7.96
C LEU A 12 -22.75 22.93 -7.38
N PHE A 13 -22.59 23.11 -6.06
CA PHE A 13 -21.29 22.90 -5.41
C PHE A 13 -20.99 21.41 -5.19
N ALA A 14 -22.00 20.59 -4.92
CA ALA A 14 -21.81 19.15 -4.71
C ALA A 14 -21.30 18.42 -5.97
N SER A 15 -21.64 18.88 -7.18
CA SER A 15 -21.16 18.27 -8.43
C SER A 15 -19.67 18.49 -8.71
N HIS A 16 -19.00 19.39 -7.97
CA HIS A 16 -17.58 19.64 -8.08
C HIS A 16 -16.74 18.83 -7.06
N ALA A 17 -17.39 18.04 -6.20
CA ALA A 17 -16.71 17.12 -5.31
C ALA A 17 -16.28 15.86 -6.08
N TYR A 18 -15.10 15.91 -6.69
CA TYR A 18 -14.47 14.73 -7.28
C TYR A 18 -13.73 13.95 -6.19
N SER A 19 -14.22 12.75 -5.88
CA SER A 19 -13.43 11.75 -5.16
C SER A 19 -12.61 10.96 -6.19
N GLU A 20 -11.30 10.81 -5.98
CA GLU A 20 -10.50 9.85 -6.75
C GLU A 20 -10.84 8.45 -6.24
N VAL A 21 -11.78 7.79 -6.94
CA VAL A 21 -12.34 6.49 -6.55
C VAL A 21 -11.25 5.40 -6.42
N ASP A 22 -10.12 5.57 -7.11
CA ASP A 22 -8.96 4.65 -7.09
C ASP A 22 -7.67 5.39 -6.74
N ASN A 23 -7.57 5.94 -5.52
CA ASN A 23 -6.33 6.56 -5.05
C ASN A 23 -5.23 5.52 -4.71
N ASP A 24 -5.47 4.22 -4.86
CA ASP A 24 -4.37 3.26 -4.74
C ASP A 24 -3.40 3.46 -5.91
N GLN A 25 -2.14 3.66 -5.57
CA GLN A 25 -1.06 3.91 -6.52
C GLN A 25 -0.33 2.64 -6.91
N TRP A 26 -0.62 1.55 -6.20
CA TRP A 26 0.03 0.26 -6.30
C TRP A 26 -0.92 -0.78 -6.87
N GLN A 27 -0.39 -1.62 -7.74
CA GLN A 27 -1.13 -2.74 -8.32
C GLN A 27 -0.40 -4.04 -8.03
N ASP A 28 -1.09 -5.00 -7.44
CA ASP A 28 -0.54 -6.33 -7.17
C ASP A 28 -0.10 -7.01 -8.46
N THR A 29 0.99 -7.76 -8.38
CA THR A 29 1.55 -8.49 -9.50
C THR A 29 1.79 -9.95 -9.14
N GLY A 30 1.93 -10.80 -10.15
CA GLY A 30 2.35 -12.19 -9.96
C GLY A 30 3.88 -12.36 -9.82
N GLU A 31 4.65 -11.27 -9.85
CA GLU A 31 6.11 -11.30 -9.72
C GLU A 31 6.52 -11.59 -8.28
N THR A 32 7.55 -12.40 -8.09
CA THR A 32 8.19 -12.56 -6.77
C THR A 32 9.38 -11.62 -6.60
N TYR A 33 9.85 -11.45 -5.36
CA TYR A 33 11.11 -10.73 -5.10
C TYR A 33 12.27 -11.29 -5.93
N VAL A 34 12.37 -12.62 -6.00
CA VAL A 34 13.44 -13.31 -6.72
C VAL A 34 13.35 -13.05 -8.22
N ASP A 35 12.14 -13.05 -8.79
CA ASP A 35 11.93 -12.73 -10.21
C ASP A 35 12.42 -11.31 -10.52
N LEU A 36 12.07 -10.33 -9.68
CA LEU A 36 12.49 -8.94 -9.86
C LEU A 36 14.01 -8.78 -9.76
N ILE A 37 14.67 -9.46 -8.81
CA ILE A 37 16.13 -9.46 -8.71
C ILE A 37 16.77 -10.08 -9.97
N ASN A 38 16.25 -11.21 -10.44
CA ASN A 38 16.74 -11.86 -11.67
C ASN A 38 16.52 -11.01 -12.92
N GLN A 39 15.46 -10.18 -12.94
CA GLN A 39 15.21 -9.19 -13.98
C GLN A 39 16.14 -7.96 -13.88
N GLY A 40 17.01 -7.89 -12.87
CA GLY A 40 17.97 -6.82 -12.67
C GLY A 40 17.39 -5.58 -12.00
N PHE A 41 16.33 -5.73 -11.20
CA PHE A 41 15.93 -4.69 -10.25
C PHE A 41 16.88 -4.64 -9.07
N GLU A 42 17.10 -3.44 -8.55
CA GLU A 42 17.97 -3.20 -7.39
C GLU A 42 17.13 -2.77 -6.20
N VAL A 43 17.49 -3.25 -5.01
CA VAL A 43 16.90 -2.78 -3.75
C VAL A 43 17.29 -1.32 -3.54
N LYS A 44 16.29 -0.45 -3.33
CA LYS A 44 16.48 0.99 -3.06
C LYS A 44 16.13 1.38 -1.63
N GLY A 45 15.33 0.57 -0.95
CA GLY A 45 14.97 0.78 0.44
C GLY A 45 14.35 -0.49 1.01
N TYR A 46 14.46 -0.64 2.32
CA TYR A 46 13.80 -1.69 3.07
C TYR A 46 13.41 -1.14 4.43
N ASP A 47 12.33 -1.65 4.98
CA ASP A 47 11.90 -1.37 6.34
C ASP A 47 11.31 -2.63 6.97
N MET A 48 11.39 -2.70 8.30
CA MET A 48 10.86 -3.80 9.09
C MET A 48 10.17 -3.23 10.31
N THR A 49 8.89 -3.56 10.46
CA THR A 49 8.12 -3.29 11.67
C THR A 49 7.71 -4.60 12.31
N ASN A 50 7.67 -4.63 13.64
CA ASN A 50 7.15 -5.76 14.38
C ASN A 50 6.36 -5.30 15.60
N PHE A 51 5.40 -6.12 16.01
CA PHE A 51 4.69 -5.97 17.26
C PHE A 51 4.25 -7.33 17.81
N LYS A 52 3.89 -7.35 19.10
CA LYS A 52 3.26 -8.51 19.74
C LYS A 52 1.84 -8.16 20.17
N ASP A 53 0.91 -9.09 19.98
CA ASP A 53 -0.45 -8.94 20.52
C ASP A 53 -0.53 -9.40 21.99
N GLU A 54 -1.71 -9.26 22.59
CA GLU A 54 -1.97 -9.64 23.99
C GLU A 54 -1.83 -11.15 24.24
N MET A 55 -1.96 -11.98 23.20
CA MET A 55 -1.78 -13.43 23.29
C MET A 55 -0.31 -13.85 23.15
N GLY A 56 0.58 -12.90 22.85
CA GLY A 56 2.01 -13.11 22.67
C GLY A 56 2.41 -13.51 21.25
N ASN A 57 1.49 -13.48 20.29
CA ASN A 57 1.81 -13.74 18.89
C ASN A 57 2.67 -12.60 18.34
N LEU A 58 3.70 -12.94 17.56
CA LEU A 58 4.63 -12.01 16.95
C LEU A 58 4.23 -11.75 15.50
N TYR A 59 4.01 -10.48 15.16
CA TYR A 59 3.73 -10.03 13.81
C TYR A 59 4.95 -9.30 13.27
N LEU A 60 5.43 -9.72 12.10
CA LEU A 60 6.57 -9.15 11.40
C LEU A 60 6.12 -8.68 10.02
N PHE A 61 6.45 -7.43 9.72
CA PHE A 61 6.12 -6.75 8.47
C PHE A 61 7.41 -6.30 7.83
N PHE A 62 7.73 -6.82 6.66
CA PHE A 62 8.86 -6.37 5.86
C PHE A 62 8.33 -5.69 4.61
N VAL A 63 8.92 -4.54 4.28
CA VAL A 63 8.65 -3.83 3.04
C VAL A 63 9.97 -3.58 2.36
N THR A 64 10.09 -3.99 1.09
CA THR A 64 11.29 -3.76 0.27
C THR A 64 10.90 -3.06 -1.02
N VAL A 65 11.55 -1.94 -1.30
CA VAL A 65 11.36 -1.18 -2.54
C VAL A 65 12.46 -1.55 -3.53
N LEU A 66 12.07 -2.02 -4.70
CA LEU A 66 12.95 -2.36 -5.81
C LEU A 66 12.76 -1.39 -6.97
N GLN A 67 13.85 -0.99 -7.61
CA GLN A 67 13.79 -0.09 -8.76
C GLN A 67 14.73 -0.52 -9.87
N LYS A 68 14.23 -0.43 -11.10
CA LYS A 68 15.01 -0.50 -12.34
C LYS A 68 14.59 0.63 -13.25
N ASN A 69 15.53 1.51 -13.59
CA ASN A 69 15.23 2.75 -14.33
C ASN A 69 14.13 3.57 -13.62
N LYS A 70 12.96 3.75 -14.25
CA LYS A 70 11.80 4.47 -13.71
C LYS A 70 10.69 3.54 -13.20
N VAL A 71 10.90 2.22 -13.24
CA VAL A 71 9.93 1.24 -12.78
C VAL A 71 10.23 0.90 -11.33
N VAL A 72 9.21 0.97 -10.47
CA VAL A 72 9.31 0.74 -9.03
C VAL A 72 8.34 -0.35 -8.63
N TYR A 73 8.83 -1.28 -7.81
CA TYR A 73 8.05 -2.29 -7.12
C TYR A 73 8.23 -2.14 -5.61
N GLU A 74 7.19 -2.47 -4.87
CA GLU A 74 7.21 -2.65 -3.43
C GLU A 74 6.81 -4.11 -3.13
N CYS A 75 7.71 -4.86 -2.52
CA CYS A 75 7.44 -6.21 -2.07
C CYS A 75 7.21 -6.21 -0.56
N GLN A 76 6.08 -6.73 -0.15
CA GLN A 76 5.62 -6.77 1.23
C GLN A 76 5.56 -8.23 1.70
N GLU A 77 6.10 -8.48 2.89
CA GLU A 77 6.09 -9.78 3.54
C GLU A 77 5.48 -9.65 4.93
N TYR A 78 4.48 -10.48 5.20
CA TYR A 78 3.72 -10.53 6.44
C TYR A 78 3.92 -11.89 7.06
N GLN A 79 4.59 -11.95 8.21
CA GLN A 79 4.78 -13.18 8.96
C GLN A 79 4.08 -13.06 10.31
N VAL A 80 3.39 -14.12 10.71
CA VAL A 80 2.76 -14.23 12.02
C VAL A 80 3.24 -15.52 12.67
N PHE A 81 3.82 -15.38 13.86
CA PHE A 81 4.23 -16.49 14.70
C PHE A 81 3.41 -16.52 15.98
N ASP A 82 3.11 -17.71 16.47
CA ASP A 82 2.49 -17.85 17.78
C ASP A 82 3.48 -17.58 18.92
N ASN A 83 3.00 -17.69 20.16
CA ASN A 83 3.83 -17.47 21.35
C ASN A 83 4.93 -18.54 21.55
N THR A 84 4.86 -19.66 20.81
CA THR A 84 5.88 -20.72 20.77
C THR A 84 6.84 -20.59 19.58
N MET A 85 6.71 -19.52 18.79
CA MET A 85 7.47 -19.26 17.55
C MET A 85 7.12 -20.20 16.38
N ASP A 86 5.98 -20.88 16.42
CA ASP A 86 5.48 -21.63 15.27
C ASP A 86 4.79 -20.67 14.30
N THR A 87 4.97 -20.89 13.00
CA THR A 87 4.39 -20.03 11.95
C THR A 87 2.88 -20.26 11.87
N ILE A 88 2.11 -19.22 12.20
CA ILE A 88 0.65 -19.19 11.98
C ILE A 88 0.36 -18.85 10.52
N SER A 89 1.05 -17.84 9.98
CA SER A 89 0.79 -17.34 8.63
C SER A 89 2.03 -16.71 8.02
N LEU A 90 2.15 -16.84 6.70
CA LEU A 90 3.17 -16.21 5.88
C LEU A 90 2.52 -15.78 4.56
N THR A 91 2.53 -14.48 4.28
CA THR A 91 2.00 -13.91 3.04
C THR A 91 3.05 -13.01 2.41
N PHE A 92 3.16 -13.09 1.08
CA PHE A 92 4.09 -12.30 0.30
C PHE A 92 3.38 -11.71 -0.92
N VAL A 93 3.61 -10.43 -1.22
CA VAL A 93 3.09 -9.77 -2.42
C VAL A 93 4.06 -8.72 -2.95
N CYS A 94 4.31 -8.70 -4.27
CA CYS A 94 4.98 -7.58 -4.92
C CYS A 94 3.97 -6.75 -5.71
N ARG A 95 3.99 -5.43 -5.47
CA ARG A 95 3.08 -4.46 -6.05
C ARG A 95 3.87 -3.49 -6.91
N LYS A 96 3.37 -3.19 -8.10
CA LYS A 96 3.98 -2.23 -9.04
C LYS A 96 3.39 -0.84 -8.83
N LEU A 97 4.25 0.17 -8.84
CA LEU A 97 3.80 1.56 -8.86
C LEU A 97 3.23 1.89 -10.24
N VAL A 98 1.92 2.14 -10.33
CA VAL A 98 1.20 2.42 -11.59
C VAL A 98 0.81 3.88 -11.75
N LYS A 99 0.87 4.67 -10.67
CA LYS A 99 0.66 6.11 -10.65
C LYS A 99 1.85 6.81 -9.99
N PRO A 100 2.19 8.08 -10.33
CA PRO A 100 3.25 8.81 -9.64
C PRO A 100 3.02 8.83 -8.14
N TYR A 101 4.01 8.43 -7.35
CA TYR A 101 3.88 8.37 -5.89
C TYR A 101 3.48 9.74 -5.33
N LYS A 102 2.36 9.76 -4.62
CA LYS A 102 1.86 10.89 -3.86
C LYS A 102 1.83 10.41 -2.42
N LYS A 103 2.61 11.04 -1.54
CA LYS A 103 2.48 10.80 -0.11
C LYS A 103 1.00 10.99 0.24
N GLY A 104 0.38 9.97 0.85
CA GLY A 104 -1.00 10.00 1.31
C GLY A 104 -1.26 11.16 2.25
N LEU A 105 -2.54 11.35 2.64
CA LEU A 105 -3.04 12.49 3.42
C LEU A 105 -1.96 13.06 4.34
N LYS A 106 -1.51 14.28 4.02
CA LYS A 106 -0.77 15.11 4.97
C LYS A 106 -1.68 15.24 6.19
N THR A 107 -1.49 14.38 7.18
CA THR A 107 -1.85 14.70 8.56
C THR A 107 -0.89 15.77 9.04
#